data_AF-A0A3N0XRK3-F1
#
_entry.id   AF-A0A3N0XRK3-F1
#
_cell.length_a   1.000
_cell.length_b   1.000
_cell.length_c   1.000
_cell.angle_alpha   90.00
_cell.angle_beta   90.00
_cell.angle_gamma   90.00
#
_symmetry.space_group_name_H-M   'P 1'
#
loop_
_entity.id
_entity.type
_entity.pdbx_description
1 polymer ?
#
loop_
_entity_poly.entity_id
_entity_poly.type
_entity_poly.pdbx_seq_one_letter_code
_entity_poly.pdbx_strand_id
1 'polypeptide(L)'
;MKRRNNRDITETYFEGQHLRLSDLKEKPNIENGYLFKNNIPAYPESVEFHVQKVSHVTGEQGLRGIFLDSGFRQPSELVASDQHHFVWWALSVTSDDISSAEEHFLTSLFPHRSAAQVHNQPPVLERFTSSKAFQKKSSLGNFRFTFSFKELLWHYGRQFCGGQSPVLRVYETVLYRREILYKVLVHPPDINLYGHYPRLPGQEDGVCGYYDGAMWWRCQAPSETYKLKLEVNKLNCSVRVSPHREEYYVWDHVCVAFHMEPGKKMMHQNARECIGTRFEGQHLSLSDLKEQPNIENGYMYEINIPAYPESVEFNVQKVSHVTGEQGLRGIFLNSGFRQPSELVANDQNHFLWWALSVTSDDISSAEERFLTSLFPRRSAAQIRNQPPVLEHFTSSKAFKKESSYGNFCFTFSLRELLWRYREQFCGGQSSVLRVYETVLYKKEIQYTVVVHPRYVNIYDHCPRLPNHGDGVCGYNGGAMWWRCQSPAEAYKNELQVNTFEGSVSVSPHHKIYYVWDHVCIAFHMEPGWVLHVDQDRLFERVNVCEMCKPYLLRAPDTNLSLHDAESKLADLKAGVWS
;
A
#
# COMPACT_ATOMS: atom_id res chain seq x y z
N MET A 1 31.26 20.86 -16.52
CA MET A 1 30.83 22.24 -16.22
C MET A 1 30.71 22.41 -14.71
N LYS A 2 30.73 23.63 -14.16
CA LYS A 2 30.48 23.87 -12.73
C LYS A 2 29.20 24.67 -12.56
N ARG A 3 28.40 24.36 -11.53
CA ARG A 3 27.24 25.16 -11.13
C ARG A 3 27.09 25.19 -9.61
N ARG A 4 26.33 26.17 -9.12
CA ARG A 4 25.89 26.22 -7.74
C ARG A 4 24.47 25.64 -7.66
N ASN A 5 24.28 24.58 -6.87
CA ASN A 5 22.98 23.95 -6.71
C ASN A 5 22.12 24.69 -5.66
N ASN A 6 20.89 24.25 -5.45
CA ASN A 6 19.92 24.89 -4.55
C ASN A 6 20.28 24.83 -3.06
N ARG A 7 21.36 24.13 -2.71
CA ARG A 7 21.96 24.13 -1.37
C ARG A 7 23.13 25.10 -1.26
N ASP A 8 23.30 25.96 -2.26
CA ASP A 8 24.37 26.95 -2.35
C ASP A 8 25.77 26.31 -2.48
N ILE A 9 25.82 25.08 -3.00
CA ILE A 9 27.00 24.24 -3.11
C ILE A 9 27.48 24.15 -4.56
N THR A 10 28.79 24.33 -4.77
CA THR A 10 29.42 24.14 -6.08
C THR A 10 29.59 22.65 -6.40
N GLU A 11 29.09 22.23 -7.57
CA GLU A 11 29.20 20.87 -8.10
C GLU A 11 29.72 20.88 -9.55
N THR A 12 30.44 19.83 -9.93
CA THR A 12 30.85 19.59 -11.31
C THR A 12 29.83 18.66 -11.96
N TYR A 13 29.33 19.00 -13.14
CA TYR A 13 28.32 18.19 -13.83
C TYR A 13 28.63 18.03 -15.33
N PHE A 14 28.10 16.94 -15.90
CA PHE A 14 28.19 16.54 -17.30
C PHE A 14 26.81 16.17 -17.82
N GLU A 15 26.19 17.07 -18.57
CA GLU A 15 24.85 16.88 -19.13
C GLU A 15 24.81 15.80 -20.22
N GLY A 16 23.70 15.06 -20.27
CA GLY A 16 23.40 14.03 -21.26
C GLY A 16 24.31 12.80 -21.22
N GLN A 17 25.12 12.64 -20.16
CA GLN A 17 26.12 11.57 -20.07
C GLN A 17 26.10 10.91 -18.70
N HIS A 18 26.13 9.58 -18.67
CA HIS A 18 26.52 8.77 -17.50
C HIS A 18 27.95 8.29 -17.71
N LEU A 19 28.91 9.00 -17.14
CA LEU A 19 30.34 8.75 -17.35
C LEU A 19 30.85 7.68 -16.40
N ARG A 20 31.58 6.69 -16.91
CA ARG A 20 32.26 5.73 -16.03
C ARG A 20 33.36 6.42 -15.22
N LEU A 21 33.76 5.79 -14.14
CA LEU A 21 34.88 6.23 -13.33
C LEU A 21 36.19 6.35 -14.13
N SER A 22 36.41 5.49 -15.13
CA SER A 22 37.52 5.60 -16.09
C SER A 22 37.42 6.89 -16.91
N ASP A 23 36.26 7.12 -17.51
CA ASP A 23 36.02 8.25 -18.42
C ASP A 23 36.09 9.58 -17.65
N LEU A 24 35.64 9.59 -16.39
CA LEU A 24 35.79 10.72 -15.49
C LEU A 24 37.26 11.08 -15.28
N LYS A 25 38.15 10.10 -15.06
CA LYS A 25 39.59 10.36 -14.88
C LYS A 25 40.24 10.97 -16.13
N GLU A 26 39.67 10.74 -17.31
CA GLU A 26 40.18 11.27 -18.57
C GLU A 26 39.63 12.66 -18.92
N LYS A 27 38.62 13.17 -18.19
CA LYS A 27 38.06 14.49 -18.49
C LYS A 27 39.05 15.61 -18.13
N PRO A 28 39.31 16.55 -19.05
CA PRO A 28 40.15 17.70 -18.75
C PRO A 28 39.47 18.60 -17.70
N ASN A 29 40.27 19.23 -16.84
CA ASN A 29 39.85 20.22 -15.84
C ASN A 29 38.95 19.69 -14.69
N ILE A 30 39.08 18.41 -14.32
CA ILE A 30 38.53 17.89 -13.06
C ILE A 30 39.49 18.21 -11.90
N GLU A 31 39.06 19.06 -10.99
CA GLU A 31 39.82 19.46 -9.78
C GLU A 31 39.64 18.49 -8.60
N ASN A 32 38.81 17.47 -8.77
CA ASN A 32 38.45 16.48 -7.77
C ASN A 32 39.60 15.47 -7.54
N GLY A 33 40.67 15.91 -6.87
CA GLY A 33 41.93 15.17 -6.70
C GLY A 33 41.81 13.77 -6.07
N TYR A 34 40.71 13.49 -5.35
CA TYR A 34 40.44 12.17 -4.81
C TYR A 34 40.22 11.09 -5.89
N LEU A 35 39.79 11.46 -7.12
CA LEU A 35 39.62 10.52 -8.24
C LEU A 35 40.95 9.90 -8.71
N PHE A 36 42.07 10.57 -8.44
CA PHE A 36 43.41 10.18 -8.90
C PHE A 36 44.24 9.50 -7.82
N LYS A 37 43.61 9.05 -6.73
CA LYS A 37 44.30 8.26 -5.70
C LYS A 37 44.67 6.89 -6.22
N ASN A 38 45.94 6.52 -6.05
CA ASN A 38 46.51 5.26 -6.53
C ASN A 38 46.75 4.23 -5.41
N ASN A 39 46.52 4.60 -4.15
CA ASN A 39 46.72 3.76 -2.97
C ASN A 39 45.43 3.09 -2.48
N ILE A 40 44.42 2.96 -3.34
CA ILE A 40 43.14 2.34 -3.00
C ILE A 40 43.33 0.81 -2.99
N PRO A 41 42.96 0.09 -1.92
CA PRO A 41 43.05 -1.36 -1.89
C PRO A 41 42.16 -1.98 -2.97
N ALA A 42 42.42 -3.21 -3.41
CA ALA A 42 41.50 -3.91 -4.31
C ALA A 42 40.10 -4.02 -3.66
N TYR A 43 39.05 -3.79 -4.43
CA TYR A 43 37.64 -3.88 -4.01
C TYR A 43 36.79 -4.44 -5.16
N PRO A 44 35.52 -4.81 -4.93
CA PRO A 44 34.61 -5.24 -5.98
C PRO A 44 34.30 -4.08 -6.94
N GLU A 45 35.03 -4.00 -8.05
CA GLU A 45 34.80 -3.01 -9.11
C GLU A 45 33.69 -3.48 -10.06
N SER A 46 32.80 -2.56 -10.44
CA SER A 46 31.75 -2.76 -11.45
C SER A 46 30.76 -3.88 -11.13
N VAL A 47 30.27 -3.92 -9.90
CA VAL A 47 29.24 -4.87 -9.47
C VAL A 47 27.88 -4.44 -9.99
N GLU A 48 27.19 -5.32 -10.71
CA GLU A 48 25.87 -5.05 -11.29
C GLU A 48 24.76 -5.39 -10.30
N PHE A 49 23.97 -4.38 -9.92
CA PHE A 49 22.78 -4.50 -9.09
C PHE A 49 21.53 -4.38 -9.95
N HIS A 50 20.52 -5.20 -9.69
CA HIS A 50 19.20 -5.15 -10.34
C HIS A 50 18.17 -4.72 -9.31
N VAL A 51 17.83 -3.44 -9.29
CA VAL A 51 17.04 -2.83 -8.21
C VAL A 51 15.63 -2.52 -8.70
N GLN A 52 14.65 -3.19 -8.11
CA GLN A 52 13.23 -3.02 -8.47
C GLN A 52 12.54 -1.90 -7.69
N LYS A 53 13.12 -1.44 -6.58
CA LYS A 53 12.49 -0.47 -5.68
C LYS A 53 13.24 0.85 -5.67
N VAL A 54 12.49 1.94 -5.61
CA VAL A 54 13.02 3.29 -5.41
C VAL A 54 12.45 3.88 -4.13
N SER A 55 13.16 4.85 -3.56
CA SER A 55 12.74 5.51 -2.34
C SER A 55 12.86 7.03 -2.40
N HIS A 56 11.88 7.70 -1.82
CA HIS A 56 11.85 9.13 -1.59
C HIS A 56 12.03 9.39 -0.10
N VAL A 57 13.06 10.15 0.26
CA VAL A 57 13.34 10.50 1.64
C VAL A 57 13.00 11.95 1.89
N THR A 58 12.28 12.20 2.98
CA THR A 58 11.85 13.55 3.38
C THR A 58 11.98 13.76 4.89
N GLY A 59 12.08 15.03 5.29
CA GLY A 59 11.88 15.48 6.67
C GLY A 59 10.40 15.59 7.03
N GLU A 60 10.13 16.03 8.27
CA GLU A 60 8.78 16.14 8.81
C GLU A 60 7.87 17.08 8.00
N GLN A 61 8.38 18.23 7.54
CA GLN A 61 7.59 19.15 6.74
C GLN A 61 7.18 18.55 5.40
N GLY A 62 8.09 17.88 4.70
CA GLY A 62 7.74 17.22 3.44
C GLY A 62 6.86 15.99 3.66
N LEU A 63 6.97 15.29 4.81
CA LEU A 63 6.00 14.26 5.19
C LEU A 63 4.59 14.85 5.28
N ARG A 64 4.43 15.91 6.09
CA ARG A 64 3.15 16.61 6.25
C ARG A 64 2.63 17.12 4.91
N GLY A 65 3.49 17.72 4.09
CA GLY A 65 3.16 18.17 2.73
C GLY A 65 2.63 17.03 1.86
N ILE A 66 3.36 15.91 1.78
CA ILE A 66 2.92 14.73 1.00
C ILE A 66 1.56 14.22 1.47
N PHE A 67 1.31 14.18 2.77
CA PHE A 67 0.01 13.75 3.31
C PHE A 67 -1.11 14.75 3.05
N LEU A 68 -0.86 16.05 3.30
CA LEU A 68 -1.82 17.13 3.04
C LEU A 68 -2.20 17.18 1.56
N ASP A 69 -1.21 17.04 0.69
CA ASP A 69 -1.39 17.09 -0.76
C ASP A 69 -1.87 15.75 -1.32
N SER A 70 -1.86 14.68 -0.53
CA SER A 70 -2.11 13.30 -0.97
C SER A 70 -1.23 12.90 -2.16
N GLY A 71 0.03 13.33 -2.18
CA GLY A 71 0.93 13.09 -3.32
C GLY A 71 2.27 13.80 -3.21
N PHE A 72 3.18 13.47 -4.11
CA PHE A 72 4.51 14.05 -4.20
C PHE A 72 4.47 15.26 -5.12
N ARG A 73 4.89 16.43 -4.62
CA ARG A 73 5.10 17.63 -5.42
C ARG A 73 6.39 18.32 -5.01
N GLN A 74 6.88 19.20 -5.87
CA GLN A 74 7.96 20.09 -5.50
C GLN A 74 7.42 21.21 -4.59
N PRO A 75 8.12 21.58 -3.51
CA PRO A 75 7.75 22.72 -2.67
C PRO A 75 7.71 24.03 -3.47
N SER A 76 6.69 24.86 -3.23
CA SER A 76 6.48 26.16 -3.89
C SER A 76 7.63 27.15 -3.66
N GLU A 77 8.36 27.01 -2.56
CA GLU A 77 9.52 27.84 -2.20
C GLU A 77 10.73 27.65 -3.13
N LEU A 78 10.79 26.51 -3.84
CA LEU A 78 11.87 26.20 -4.80
C LEU A 78 11.50 26.57 -6.25
N VAL A 79 10.32 27.16 -6.47
CA VAL A 79 9.79 27.55 -7.80
C VAL A 79 10.39 28.88 -8.28
N ALA A 80 11.05 29.65 -7.41
CA ALA A 80 11.52 31.02 -7.69
C ALA A 80 12.80 31.11 -8.57
N SER A 81 13.40 29.98 -8.95
CA SER A 81 14.51 29.94 -9.91
C SER A 81 14.13 29.03 -11.07
N ASP A 82 14.41 29.42 -12.31
CA ASP A 82 14.15 28.72 -13.60
C ASP A 82 14.76 27.30 -13.73
N GLN A 83 14.78 26.51 -12.66
CA GLN A 83 15.29 25.15 -12.65
C GLN A 83 14.13 24.18 -12.77
N HIS A 84 14.32 23.22 -13.68
CA HIS A 84 13.42 22.12 -13.94
C HIS A 84 12.78 21.54 -12.67
N HIS A 85 11.48 21.33 -12.76
CA HIS A 85 10.66 20.86 -11.66
C HIS A 85 10.76 19.35 -11.49
N PHE A 86 11.52 18.90 -10.49
CA PHE A 86 11.79 17.48 -10.29
C PHE A 86 11.40 16.97 -8.90
N VAL A 87 10.80 15.77 -8.88
CA VAL A 87 10.67 14.96 -7.67
C VAL A 87 11.71 13.84 -7.73
N TRP A 88 12.58 13.80 -6.73
CA TRP A 88 13.75 12.93 -6.69
C TRP A 88 13.51 11.65 -5.93
N TRP A 89 14.04 10.55 -6.48
CA TRP A 89 14.00 9.21 -5.92
C TRP A 89 15.40 8.60 -5.99
N ALA A 90 15.80 7.84 -4.97
CA ALA A 90 17.03 7.06 -4.97
C ALA A 90 16.71 5.57 -5.10
N LEU A 91 17.62 4.78 -5.68
CA LEU A 91 17.48 3.32 -5.65
C LEU A 91 17.41 2.82 -4.20
N SER A 92 16.50 1.88 -3.93
CA SER A 92 16.29 1.30 -2.61
C SER A 92 16.87 -0.12 -2.57
N VAL A 93 18.20 -0.20 -2.51
CA VAL A 93 18.93 -1.48 -2.49
C VAL A 93 18.67 -2.23 -1.19
N THR A 94 18.28 -3.50 -1.31
CA THR A 94 17.99 -4.42 -0.21
C THR A 94 19.12 -5.44 -0.02
N SER A 95 19.09 -6.20 1.09
CA SER A 95 20.03 -7.30 1.32
C SER A 95 19.92 -8.40 0.25
N ASP A 96 18.73 -8.62 -0.29
CA ASP A 96 18.50 -9.58 -1.38
C ASP A 96 19.14 -9.09 -2.68
N ASP A 97 19.02 -7.79 -2.99
CA ASP A 97 19.68 -7.19 -4.16
C ASP A 97 21.21 -7.30 -4.06
N ILE A 98 21.77 -7.12 -2.85
CA ILE A 98 23.22 -7.29 -2.60
C ILE A 98 23.62 -8.76 -2.78
N SER A 99 22.84 -9.69 -2.25
CA SER A 99 23.15 -11.13 -2.35
C SER A 99 23.11 -11.61 -3.80
N SER A 100 22.10 -11.19 -4.56
CA SER A 100 21.99 -11.49 -6.00
C SER A 100 23.14 -10.87 -6.80
N ALA A 101 23.49 -9.60 -6.53
CA ALA A 101 24.63 -8.95 -7.17
C ALA A 101 25.96 -9.64 -6.85
N GLU A 102 26.13 -10.15 -5.63
CA GLU A 102 27.31 -10.93 -5.25
C GLU A 102 27.40 -12.25 -6.01
N GLU A 103 26.28 -12.97 -6.18
CA GLU A 103 26.25 -14.21 -6.97
C GLU A 103 26.68 -13.95 -8.42
N HIS A 104 26.15 -12.89 -9.04
CA HIS A 104 26.55 -12.47 -10.38
C HIS A 104 28.03 -12.08 -10.45
N PHE A 105 28.51 -11.29 -9.47
CA PHE A 105 29.92 -10.90 -9.38
C PHE A 105 30.85 -12.12 -9.28
N LEU A 106 30.56 -13.06 -8.38
CA LEU A 106 31.37 -14.26 -8.20
C LEU A 106 31.31 -15.19 -9.41
N THR A 107 30.17 -15.28 -10.09
CA THR A 107 30.02 -16.04 -11.34
C THR A 107 30.83 -15.41 -12.47
N SER A 108 30.92 -14.08 -12.53
CA SER A 108 31.76 -13.38 -13.50
C SER A 108 33.26 -13.63 -13.27
N LEU A 109 33.69 -13.71 -12.00
CA LEU A 109 35.07 -14.02 -11.64
C LEU A 109 35.42 -15.49 -11.87
N PHE A 110 34.47 -16.39 -11.59
CA PHE A 110 34.65 -17.84 -11.61
C PHE A 110 33.45 -18.55 -12.29
N PRO A 111 33.42 -18.61 -13.63
CA PRO A 111 32.27 -19.18 -14.36
C PRO A 111 32.01 -20.68 -14.11
N HIS A 112 33.01 -21.41 -13.62
CA HIS A 112 32.97 -22.88 -13.50
C HIS A 112 33.16 -23.36 -12.05
N ARG A 113 32.51 -22.72 -11.08
CA ARG A 113 32.55 -23.17 -9.68
C ARG A 113 31.73 -24.44 -9.48
N SER A 114 32.25 -25.36 -8.66
CA SER A 114 31.47 -26.50 -8.17
C SER A 114 30.45 -26.08 -7.10
N ALA A 115 29.42 -26.89 -6.88
CA ALA A 115 28.43 -26.64 -5.83
C ALA A 115 29.05 -26.46 -4.44
N ALA A 116 30.10 -27.24 -4.12
CA ALA A 116 30.84 -27.10 -2.86
C ALA A 116 31.58 -25.75 -2.76
N GLN A 117 32.11 -25.23 -3.87
CA GLN A 117 32.76 -23.91 -3.88
C GLN A 117 31.76 -22.76 -3.75
N VAL A 118 30.57 -22.90 -4.34
CA VAL A 118 29.48 -21.93 -4.15
C VAL A 118 29.02 -21.92 -2.69
N HIS A 119 28.76 -23.09 -2.12
CA HIS A 119 28.26 -23.23 -0.74
C HIS A 119 29.26 -22.72 0.32
N ASN A 120 30.56 -22.95 0.10
CA ASN A 120 31.60 -22.57 1.07
C ASN A 120 32.12 -21.13 0.92
N GLN A 121 31.62 -20.37 -0.06
CA GLN A 121 32.04 -18.98 -0.26
C GLN A 121 31.33 -18.07 0.76
N PRO A 122 32.05 -17.43 1.69
CA PRO A 122 31.43 -16.47 2.60
C PRO A 122 30.97 -15.20 1.85
N PRO A 123 29.92 -14.52 2.33
CA PRO A 123 29.51 -13.25 1.77
C PRO A 123 30.55 -12.16 2.02
N VAL A 124 30.85 -11.39 0.99
CA VAL A 124 31.91 -10.35 0.99
C VAL A 124 31.38 -8.97 0.60
N LEU A 125 30.42 -8.89 -0.31
CA LEU A 125 29.94 -7.66 -0.92
C LEU A 125 29.23 -6.76 0.09
N GLU A 126 28.46 -7.33 1.02
CA GLU A 126 27.80 -6.58 2.10
C GLU A 126 28.80 -5.76 2.93
N ARG A 127 30.05 -6.24 3.06
CA ARG A 127 31.13 -5.53 3.78
C ARG A 127 31.67 -4.34 2.99
N PHE A 128 31.55 -4.35 1.67
CA PHE A 128 31.99 -3.27 0.77
C PHE A 128 30.86 -2.27 0.46
N THR A 129 29.59 -2.65 0.55
CA THR A 129 28.42 -1.78 0.33
C THR A 129 28.14 -0.89 1.55
N SER A 130 29.12 -0.06 1.91
CA SER A 130 29.08 0.82 3.08
C SER A 130 28.71 2.26 2.77
N SER A 131 28.63 2.65 1.48
CA SER A 131 28.23 4.00 1.08
C SER A 131 26.78 4.31 1.46
N LYS A 132 26.42 5.59 1.43
CA LYS A 132 25.05 6.03 1.73
C LYS A 132 23.99 5.43 0.79
N ALA A 133 24.38 4.98 -0.41
CA ALA A 133 23.49 4.34 -1.37
C ALA A 133 22.86 3.05 -0.83
N PHE A 134 23.57 2.35 0.06
CA PHE A 134 23.17 1.05 0.62
C PHE A 134 22.64 1.16 2.05
N GLN A 135 22.68 2.35 2.66
CA GLN A 135 22.30 2.54 4.05
C GLN A 135 20.79 2.80 4.23
N LYS A 136 20.23 2.20 5.27
CA LYS A 136 18.86 2.51 5.74
C LYS A 136 18.74 3.92 6.31
N LYS A 137 19.80 4.41 6.95
CA LYS A 137 19.88 5.78 7.48
C LYS A 137 20.05 6.78 6.33
N SER A 138 19.39 7.93 6.42
CA SER A 138 19.52 8.99 5.42
C SER A 138 19.91 10.30 6.09
N SER A 139 20.76 11.07 5.41
CA SER A 139 21.07 12.46 5.80
C SER A 139 20.08 13.48 5.25
N LEU A 140 19.10 13.06 4.45
CA LEU A 140 18.11 13.93 3.80
C LEU A 140 16.78 14.01 4.55
N GLY A 141 16.56 13.14 5.53
CA GLY A 141 15.32 13.10 6.29
C GLY A 141 15.12 11.78 7.04
N ASN A 142 14.13 11.79 7.92
CA ASN A 142 13.83 10.67 8.81
C ASN A 142 12.70 9.78 8.29
N PHE A 143 11.98 10.21 7.24
CA PHE A 143 10.86 9.49 6.67
C PHE A 143 11.21 9.01 5.26
N ARG A 144 10.95 7.74 4.98
CA ARG A 144 11.26 7.11 3.70
C ARG A 144 10.00 6.46 3.14
N PHE A 145 9.63 6.85 1.94
CA PHE A 145 8.63 6.16 1.13
C PHE A 145 9.36 5.26 0.14
N THR A 146 8.97 4.00 0.03
CA THR A 146 9.57 3.04 -0.90
C THR A 146 8.48 2.44 -1.77
N PHE A 147 8.69 2.46 -3.09
CA PHE A 147 7.77 1.90 -4.08
C PHE A 147 8.49 0.99 -5.06
N SER A 148 7.75 0.08 -5.70
CA SER A 148 8.24 -0.53 -6.94
C SER A 148 8.44 0.54 -7.98
N PHE A 149 9.56 0.49 -8.71
CA PHE A 149 9.84 1.45 -9.76
C PHE A 149 8.86 1.27 -10.93
N LYS A 150 8.47 0.04 -11.24
CA LYS A 150 7.44 -0.28 -12.24
C LYS A 150 6.10 0.36 -11.90
N GLU A 151 5.64 0.22 -10.66
CA GLU A 151 4.40 0.85 -10.18
C GLU A 151 4.48 2.38 -10.25
N LEU A 152 5.61 2.96 -9.84
CA LEU A 152 5.80 4.40 -9.86
C LEU A 152 5.76 4.97 -11.29
N LEU A 153 6.43 4.32 -12.24
CA LEU A 153 6.38 4.68 -13.67
C LEU A 153 4.98 4.52 -14.25
N TRP A 154 4.25 3.47 -13.86
CA TRP A 154 2.86 3.25 -14.28
C TRP A 154 1.94 4.37 -13.79
N HIS A 155 2.00 4.73 -12.51
CA HIS A 155 1.20 5.82 -11.94
C HIS A 155 1.52 7.15 -12.62
N TYR A 156 2.80 7.43 -12.84
CA TYR A 156 3.24 8.62 -13.55
C TYR A 156 2.73 8.64 -15.00
N GLY A 157 2.78 7.50 -15.69
CA GLY A 157 2.22 7.31 -17.03
C GLY A 157 0.72 7.63 -17.11
N ARG A 158 -0.05 7.11 -16.15
CA ARG A 158 -1.50 7.39 -16.06
C ARG A 158 -1.81 8.86 -15.79
N GLN A 159 -1.05 9.51 -14.91
CA GLN A 159 -1.36 10.87 -14.46
C GLN A 159 -0.87 11.95 -15.40
N PHE A 160 0.29 11.75 -16.03
CA PHE A 160 0.97 12.80 -16.78
C PHE A 160 1.19 12.46 -18.25
N CYS A 161 1.09 11.19 -18.64
CA CYS A 161 1.41 10.74 -19.99
C CYS A 161 0.16 10.26 -20.76
N GLY A 162 -1.05 10.61 -20.30
CA GLY A 162 -2.30 10.16 -20.93
C GLY A 162 -2.45 8.62 -20.96
N GLY A 163 -1.85 7.92 -20.01
CA GLY A 163 -1.82 6.45 -19.96
C GLY A 163 -0.68 5.80 -20.75
N GLN A 164 0.13 6.57 -21.48
CA GLN A 164 1.32 6.06 -22.16
C GLN A 164 2.47 5.82 -21.18
N SER A 165 3.42 4.96 -21.57
CA SER A 165 4.65 4.78 -20.80
C SER A 165 5.50 6.05 -20.84
N PRO A 166 6.03 6.51 -19.69
CA PRO A 166 6.91 7.66 -19.66
C PRO A 166 8.25 7.40 -20.35
N VAL A 167 8.93 8.46 -20.74
CA VAL A 167 10.25 8.40 -21.38
C VAL A 167 11.34 8.54 -20.32
N LEU A 168 12.27 7.57 -20.30
CA LEU A 168 13.45 7.60 -19.45
C LEU A 168 14.66 8.08 -20.25
N ARG A 169 15.43 9.01 -19.70
CA ARG A 169 16.61 9.60 -20.34
C ARG A 169 17.83 9.68 -19.42
N VAL A 170 19.00 9.64 -20.04
CA VAL A 170 20.28 9.96 -19.41
C VAL A 170 20.34 11.48 -19.19
N TYR A 171 20.15 11.93 -17.95
CA TYR A 171 20.07 13.37 -17.67
C TYR A 171 21.46 13.99 -17.47
N GLU A 172 22.22 13.55 -16.48
CA GLU A 172 23.58 14.04 -16.23
C GLU A 172 24.36 13.15 -15.23
N THR A 173 25.68 13.31 -15.22
CA THR A 173 26.57 12.88 -14.13
C THR A 173 26.95 14.08 -13.28
N VAL A 174 26.86 13.97 -11.95
CA VAL A 174 27.25 15.03 -10.99
C VAL A 174 28.32 14.53 -10.05
N LEU A 175 29.35 15.34 -9.84
CA LEU A 175 30.41 15.13 -8.86
C LEU A 175 30.25 16.15 -7.74
N TYR A 176 30.08 15.65 -6.52
CA TYR A 176 30.03 16.45 -5.32
C TYR A 176 30.84 15.80 -4.19
N ARG A 177 31.82 16.52 -3.63
CA ARG A 177 32.73 16.02 -2.59
C ARG A 177 33.41 14.69 -2.90
N ARG A 178 32.81 13.53 -2.61
CA ARG A 178 33.32 12.18 -2.93
C ARG A 178 32.23 11.31 -3.56
N GLU A 179 31.09 11.91 -3.86
CA GLU A 179 29.88 11.32 -4.39
C GLU A 179 29.83 11.54 -5.90
N ILE A 180 29.59 10.45 -6.63
CA ILE A 180 29.31 10.44 -8.06
C ILE A 180 27.84 10.06 -8.21
N LEU A 181 27.03 11.01 -8.66
CA LEU A 181 25.60 10.83 -8.81
C LEU A 181 25.24 10.75 -10.30
N TYR A 182 24.64 9.63 -10.71
CA TYR A 182 24.05 9.45 -12.03
C TYR A 182 22.56 9.75 -11.95
N LYS A 183 22.10 10.74 -12.74
CA LYS A 183 20.70 11.16 -12.74
C LYS A 183 19.99 10.61 -13.96
N VAL A 184 18.90 9.91 -13.72
CA VAL A 184 17.94 9.46 -14.73
C VAL A 184 16.76 10.42 -14.71
N LEU A 185 16.34 10.90 -15.87
CA LEU A 185 15.14 11.72 -16.01
C LEU A 185 13.97 10.87 -16.51
N VAL A 186 12.82 11.02 -15.88
CA VAL A 186 11.53 10.49 -16.31
C VAL A 186 10.65 11.68 -16.68
N HIS A 187 10.10 11.67 -17.89
CA HIS A 187 9.19 12.72 -18.34
C HIS A 187 8.09 12.19 -19.28
N PRO A 188 7.00 12.94 -19.47
CA PRO A 188 5.94 12.58 -20.39
C PRO A 188 6.40 12.62 -21.86
N PRO A 189 5.90 11.74 -22.74
CA PRO A 189 6.32 11.67 -24.13
C PRO A 189 6.09 12.94 -24.96
N ASP A 190 5.10 13.75 -24.60
CA ASP A 190 4.73 15.02 -25.24
C ASP A 190 5.63 16.19 -24.84
N ILE A 191 6.42 16.05 -23.76
CA ILE A 191 7.41 17.05 -23.37
C ILE A 191 8.69 16.89 -24.19
N ASN A 192 8.85 17.78 -25.18
CA ASN A 192 10.02 17.82 -26.06
C ASN A 192 11.25 18.53 -25.46
N LEU A 193 11.12 19.17 -24.30
CA LEU A 193 12.19 19.92 -23.62
C LEU A 193 13.47 19.10 -23.40
N TYR A 194 13.31 17.78 -23.28
CA TYR A 194 14.39 16.84 -22.96
C TYR A 194 14.83 16.00 -24.16
N GLY A 195 14.36 16.34 -25.36
CA GLY A 195 14.58 15.58 -26.59
C GLY A 195 16.05 15.36 -26.93
N HIS A 196 16.92 16.30 -26.58
CA HIS A 196 18.37 16.26 -26.80
C HIS A 196 19.12 15.31 -25.88
N TYR A 197 18.53 14.89 -24.75
CA TYR A 197 19.16 13.92 -23.87
C TYR A 197 19.00 12.49 -24.41
N PRO A 198 20.04 11.63 -24.36
CA PRO A 198 19.92 10.25 -24.82
C PRO A 198 18.83 9.47 -24.07
N ARG A 199 18.16 8.53 -24.74
CA ARG A 199 17.27 7.58 -24.05
C ARG A 199 18.08 6.71 -23.10
N LEU A 200 17.48 6.36 -21.97
CA LEU A 200 18.09 5.43 -21.04
C LEU A 200 18.19 4.03 -21.68
N PRO A 201 19.36 3.36 -21.64
CA PRO A 201 19.55 2.07 -22.30
C PRO A 201 18.75 0.95 -21.61
N GLY A 202 18.31 -0.03 -22.41
CA GLY A 202 17.60 -1.23 -21.95
C GLY A 202 18.55 -2.31 -21.41
N GLN A 203 19.45 -2.83 -22.25
CA GLN A 203 20.47 -3.82 -21.89
C GLN A 203 21.74 -3.58 -22.71
N GLU A 204 22.45 -2.48 -22.45
CA GLU A 204 23.66 -2.10 -23.19
C GLU A 204 24.85 -1.83 -22.25
N ASP A 205 26.01 -1.59 -22.87
CA ASP A 205 27.22 -1.17 -22.18
C ASP A 205 27.04 0.27 -21.65
N GLY A 206 27.09 0.45 -20.33
CA GLY A 206 26.78 1.71 -19.65
C GLY A 206 26.83 1.60 -18.13
N VAL A 207 26.60 2.72 -17.43
CA VAL A 207 26.64 2.77 -15.96
C VAL A 207 25.34 2.26 -15.33
N CYS A 208 24.19 2.69 -15.87
CA CYS A 208 22.88 2.22 -15.43
C CYS A 208 21.87 2.25 -16.58
N GLY A 209 20.80 1.48 -16.44
CA GLY A 209 19.71 1.43 -17.38
C GLY A 209 18.46 0.83 -16.77
N TYR A 210 17.41 0.68 -17.58
CA TYR A 210 16.11 0.19 -17.13
C TYR A 210 15.62 -0.92 -18.04
N TYR A 211 15.27 -2.06 -17.44
CA TYR A 211 14.65 -3.17 -18.16
C TYR A 211 13.63 -3.84 -17.25
N ASP A 212 12.43 -4.07 -17.79
CA ASP A 212 11.34 -4.83 -17.16
C ASP A 212 11.12 -4.53 -15.66
N GLY A 213 10.90 -3.25 -15.33
CA GLY A 213 10.58 -2.86 -13.94
C GLY A 213 11.78 -2.75 -13.00
N ALA A 214 12.99 -3.12 -13.42
CA ALA A 214 14.21 -3.00 -12.63
C ALA A 214 15.18 -1.98 -13.24
N MET A 215 15.83 -1.20 -12.38
CA MET A 215 17.03 -0.45 -12.74
C MET A 215 18.24 -1.35 -12.57
N TRP A 216 19.00 -1.59 -13.64
CA TRP A 216 20.32 -2.16 -13.49
C TRP A 216 21.34 -1.04 -13.27
N TRP A 217 22.28 -1.25 -12.36
CA TRP A 217 23.33 -0.29 -12.02
C TRP A 217 24.64 -1.01 -11.77
N ARG A 218 25.67 -0.67 -12.56
CA ARG A 218 27.04 -1.15 -12.39
C ARG A 218 27.78 -0.23 -11.43
N CYS A 219 27.65 -0.53 -10.14
CA CYS A 219 28.31 0.22 -9.08
C CYS A 219 29.83 0.08 -9.22
N GLN A 220 30.51 1.20 -9.42
CA GLN A 220 31.96 1.24 -9.58
C GLN A 220 32.68 1.56 -8.28
N ALA A 221 31.96 2.01 -7.24
CA ALA A 221 32.54 2.49 -6.00
C ALA A 221 31.55 2.33 -4.82
N PRO A 222 31.44 1.13 -4.21
CA PRO A 222 30.36 0.83 -3.26
C PRO A 222 30.58 1.37 -1.83
N SER A 223 31.78 1.86 -1.50
CA SER A 223 32.19 2.14 -0.12
C SER A 223 32.32 3.64 0.19
N GLU A 224 31.82 4.07 1.36
CA GLU A 224 32.07 5.43 1.87
C GLU A 224 33.57 5.63 2.21
N THR A 225 34.19 4.60 2.78
CA THR A 225 35.63 4.54 3.07
C THR A 225 36.21 3.16 2.74
N TYR A 226 37.44 3.13 2.24
CA TYR A 226 38.10 1.93 1.71
C TYR A 226 39.11 1.41 2.73
N LYS A 227 38.60 0.70 3.74
CA LYS A 227 39.38 0.08 4.83
C LYS A 227 39.46 -1.45 4.74
N LEU A 228 38.98 -2.00 3.64
CA LEU A 228 38.95 -3.44 3.37
C LEU A 228 39.63 -3.69 2.02
N LYS A 229 40.30 -4.83 1.92
CA LYS A 229 40.93 -5.30 0.70
C LYS A 229 40.28 -6.61 0.28
N LEU A 230 39.88 -6.68 -0.99
CA LEU A 230 39.39 -7.87 -1.65
C LEU A 230 40.58 -8.73 -2.08
N GLU A 231 40.58 -9.99 -1.66
CA GLU A 231 41.60 -10.96 -2.01
C GLU A 231 40.96 -12.06 -2.85
N VAL A 232 41.35 -12.13 -4.12
CA VAL A 232 40.83 -13.11 -5.08
C VAL A 232 41.85 -14.22 -5.25
N ASN A 233 41.48 -15.44 -4.88
CA ASN A 233 42.30 -16.63 -5.12
C ASN A 233 41.69 -17.45 -6.27
N LYS A 234 42.38 -17.40 -7.42
CA LYS A 234 41.93 -18.07 -8.65
C LYS A 234 42.12 -19.59 -8.62
N LEU A 235 43.03 -20.12 -7.80
CA LEU A 235 43.31 -21.56 -7.74
C LEU A 235 42.19 -22.32 -7.03
N ASN A 236 41.62 -21.73 -5.97
CA ASN A 236 40.54 -22.35 -5.20
C ASN A 236 39.16 -21.72 -5.48
N CYS A 237 39.08 -20.80 -6.45
CA CYS A 237 37.88 -20.04 -6.80
C CYS A 237 37.20 -19.39 -5.59
N SER A 238 37.99 -18.78 -4.71
CA SER A 238 37.50 -18.13 -3.49
C SER A 238 37.85 -16.65 -3.43
N VAL A 239 37.00 -15.90 -2.75
CA VAL A 239 37.21 -14.49 -2.43
C VAL A 239 37.21 -14.31 -0.93
N ARG A 240 38.16 -13.51 -0.44
CA ARG A 240 38.28 -13.17 0.99
C ARG A 240 38.41 -11.67 1.17
N VAL A 241 38.20 -11.23 2.41
CA VAL A 241 38.27 -9.82 2.79
C VAL A 241 39.24 -9.67 3.94
N SER A 242 40.29 -8.87 3.73
CA SER A 242 41.26 -8.52 4.75
C SER A 242 41.17 -7.03 5.14
N PRO A 243 41.56 -6.64 6.36
CA PRO A 243 41.64 -5.23 6.74
C PRO A 243 42.71 -4.48 5.93
N HIS A 244 42.47 -3.19 5.68
CA HIS A 244 43.41 -2.26 5.06
C HIS A 244 43.39 -0.93 5.81
N ARG A 245 44.46 -0.14 5.68
CA ARG A 245 44.47 1.25 6.15
C ARG A 245 43.30 2.01 5.51
N GLU A 246 42.57 2.78 6.29
CA GLU A 246 41.42 3.52 5.78
C GLU A 246 41.84 4.56 4.73
N GLU A 247 41.27 4.45 3.53
CA GLU A 247 41.46 5.40 2.44
C GLU A 247 40.14 6.05 2.02
N TYR A 248 40.19 7.36 1.76
CA TYR A 248 39.04 8.10 1.23
C TYR A 248 39.14 8.21 -0.29
N TYR A 249 38.22 7.60 -1.02
CA TYR A 249 38.14 7.64 -2.48
C TYR A 249 36.80 8.26 -2.92
N VAL A 250 36.06 7.60 -3.81
CA VAL A 250 34.71 7.95 -4.21
C VAL A 250 33.70 6.88 -3.82
N TRP A 251 32.43 7.26 -3.85
CA TRP A 251 31.33 6.34 -3.98
C TRP A 251 30.34 6.85 -5.02
N ASP A 252 29.64 5.91 -5.67
CA ASP A 252 28.67 6.23 -6.71
C ASP A 252 27.26 5.76 -6.36
N HIS A 253 26.26 6.37 -6.99
CA HIS A 253 24.85 5.96 -6.89
C HIS A 253 23.98 6.55 -8.01
N VAL A 254 22.76 6.02 -8.13
CA VAL A 254 21.77 6.44 -9.12
C VAL A 254 20.57 7.09 -8.43
N CYS A 255 20.12 8.23 -8.98
CA CYS A 255 18.83 8.81 -8.65
C CYS A 255 17.96 8.99 -9.91
N VAL A 256 16.66 8.91 -9.69
CA VAL A 256 15.63 9.12 -10.70
C VAL A 256 14.87 10.40 -10.39
N ALA A 257 14.77 11.28 -11.37
CA ALA A 257 14.04 12.53 -11.32
C ALA A 257 12.78 12.43 -12.17
N PHE A 258 11.61 12.65 -11.57
CA PHE A 258 10.36 12.77 -12.31
C PHE A 258 10.08 14.24 -12.60
N HIS A 259 9.89 14.57 -13.87
CA HIS A 259 9.45 15.90 -14.28
C HIS A 259 8.04 16.17 -13.76
N MET A 260 7.81 17.35 -13.20
CA MET A 260 6.52 17.78 -12.69
C MET A 260 6.18 19.15 -13.28
N GLU A 261 5.02 19.36 -13.89
CA GLU A 261 4.65 20.74 -14.21
C GLU A 261 4.39 21.54 -12.92
N PRO A 262 4.60 22.87 -12.90
CA PRO A 262 4.30 23.71 -11.74
C PRO A 262 2.89 23.46 -11.20
N GLY A 263 2.79 23.26 -9.88
CA GLY A 263 1.50 23.03 -9.20
C GLY A 263 0.89 21.65 -9.43
N LYS A 264 1.46 20.80 -10.29
CA LYS A 264 1.05 19.39 -10.39
C LYS A 264 1.65 18.56 -9.27
N LYS A 265 0.93 17.50 -8.90
CA LYS A 265 1.33 16.55 -7.87
C LYS A 265 1.23 15.14 -8.41
N MET A 266 2.27 14.35 -8.22
CA MET A 266 2.29 12.92 -8.53
C MET A 266 1.60 12.22 -7.36
N MET A 267 0.34 11.88 -7.56
CA MET A 267 -0.40 11.15 -6.55
C MET A 267 0.13 9.71 -6.53
N HIS A 268 0.35 9.14 -5.36
CA HIS A 268 -0.08 7.76 -5.22
C HIS A 268 -1.59 7.86 -5.35
N GLN A 269 -2.20 7.23 -6.37
CA GLN A 269 -3.66 7.27 -6.53
C GLN A 269 -4.30 7.08 -5.16
N ASN A 270 -5.23 7.99 -4.87
CA ASN A 270 -5.86 8.24 -3.57
C ASN A 270 -5.88 7.01 -2.68
N ALA A 271 -5.77 7.17 -1.37
CA ALA A 271 -6.10 6.11 -0.42
C ALA A 271 -7.51 5.50 -0.65
N ARG A 272 -8.38 6.14 -1.44
CA ARG A 272 -9.67 5.60 -1.91
C ARG A 272 -9.59 4.62 -3.08
N GLU A 273 -8.48 4.58 -3.79
CA GLU A 273 -8.11 3.56 -4.76
C GLU A 273 -6.87 2.84 -4.24
N CYS A 274 -6.99 2.12 -3.12
CA CYS A 274 -6.13 0.95 -2.96
C CYS A 274 -6.31 0.14 -4.24
N ILE A 275 -5.23 -0.09 -5.01
CA ILE A 275 -5.26 -0.90 -6.23
C ILE A 275 -5.80 -2.27 -5.83
N GLY A 276 -7.10 -2.42 -5.99
CA GLY A 276 -7.84 -3.62 -5.71
C GLY A 276 -8.22 -4.26 -7.03
N THR A 277 -8.07 -5.58 -7.13
CA THR A 277 -8.62 -6.29 -8.29
C THR A 277 -10.14 -6.32 -8.13
N ARG A 278 -10.88 -5.77 -9.10
CA ARG A 278 -12.33 -5.61 -9.03
C ARG A 278 -13.02 -6.63 -9.93
N PHE A 279 -14.08 -7.23 -9.42
CA PHE A 279 -14.92 -8.18 -10.12
C PHE A 279 -16.37 -7.67 -10.07
N GLU A 280 -16.77 -6.93 -11.10
CA GLU A 280 -18.10 -6.33 -11.17
C GLU A 280 -19.19 -7.39 -11.38
N GLY A 281 -20.34 -7.19 -10.75
CA GLY A 281 -21.51 -8.06 -10.81
C GLY A 281 -21.34 -9.41 -10.10
N GLN A 282 -20.27 -9.61 -9.34
CA GLN A 282 -19.95 -10.91 -8.74
C GLN A 282 -19.51 -10.78 -7.28
N HIS A 283 -19.96 -11.71 -6.44
CA HIS A 283 -19.39 -11.99 -5.13
C HIS A 283 -18.62 -13.30 -5.21
N LEU A 284 -17.31 -13.19 -5.41
CA LEU A 284 -16.41 -14.34 -5.56
C LEU A 284 -15.98 -14.86 -4.20
N SER A 285 -16.18 -16.15 -3.94
CA SER A 285 -15.67 -16.77 -2.72
C SER A 285 -14.13 -16.77 -2.70
N LEU A 286 -13.54 -17.00 -1.53
CA LEU A 286 -12.09 -17.15 -1.38
C LEU A 286 -11.52 -18.26 -2.28
N SER A 287 -12.29 -19.32 -2.52
CA SER A 287 -11.94 -20.39 -3.46
C SER A 287 -11.98 -19.90 -4.91
N ASP A 288 -13.07 -19.22 -5.32
CA ASP A 288 -13.20 -18.66 -6.67
C ASP A 288 -12.10 -17.65 -6.99
N LEU A 289 -11.69 -16.86 -5.98
CA LEU A 289 -10.58 -15.92 -6.09
C LEU A 289 -9.23 -16.63 -6.31
N LYS A 290 -8.98 -17.74 -5.61
CA LYS A 290 -7.73 -18.52 -5.79
C LYS A 290 -7.59 -19.13 -7.19
N GLU A 291 -8.70 -19.35 -7.87
CA GLU A 291 -8.75 -19.88 -9.23
C GLU A 291 -8.59 -18.81 -10.32
N GLN A 292 -8.61 -17.51 -9.96
CA GLN A 292 -8.47 -16.44 -10.94
C GLN A 292 -7.04 -16.34 -11.48
N PRO A 293 -6.81 -16.44 -12.80
CA PRO A 293 -5.46 -16.50 -13.39
C PRO A 293 -4.67 -15.19 -13.27
N ASN A 294 -5.35 -14.06 -13.02
CA ASN A 294 -4.77 -12.72 -13.01
C ASN A 294 -4.53 -12.17 -11.59
N ILE A 295 -4.71 -12.98 -10.54
CA ILE A 295 -4.48 -12.54 -9.15
C ILE A 295 -3.03 -12.88 -8.74
N GLU A 296 -2.12 -11.93 -8.86
CA GLU A 296 -0.70 -12.05 -8.44
C GLU A 296 -0.48 -11.80 -6.93
N ASN A 297 -1.50 -12.08 -6.11
CA ASN A 297 -1.46 -11.80 -4.68
C ASN A 297 -0.85 -12.99 -3.91
N GLY A 298 0.48 -12.99 -3.75
CA GLY A 298 1.22 -14.09 -3.12
C GLY A 298 0.74 -14.52 -1.72
N TYR A 299 0.03 -13.65 -1.00
CA TYR A 299 -0.57 -14.00 0.31
C TYR A 299 -1.78 -14.93 0.23
N MET A 300 -2.46 -15.03 -0.93
CA MET A 300 -3.60 -15.95 -1.13
C MET A 300 -3.16 -17.42 -1.16
N TYR A 301 -1.87 -17.66 -1.42
CA TYR A 301 -1.25 -18.98 -1.53
C TYR A 301 -0.35 -19.31 -0.34
N GLU A 302 -0.53 -18.63 0.80
CA GLU A 302 0.22 -18.93 2.02
C GLU A 302 -0.04 -20.38 2.45
N ILE A 303 1.01 -21.20 2.42
CA ILE A 303 0.91 -22.67 2.60
C ILE A 303 0.81 -23.10 4.07
N ASN A 304 1.02 -22.18 5.02
CA ASN A 304 1.14 -22.51 6.44
C ASN A 304 0.00 -21.95 7.31
N ILE A 305 -1.18 -21.67 6.75
CA ILE A 305 -2.29 -21.11 7.52
C ILE A 305 -2.80 -22.18 8.52
N PRO A 306 -2.83 -21.91 9.84
CA PRO A 306 -3.34 -22.87 10.82
C PRO A 306 -4.81 -23.16 10.55
N ALA A 307 -5.34 -24.30 11.00
CA ALA A 307 -6.77 -24.56 10.91
C ALA A 307 -7.57 -23.42 11.58
N TYR A 308 -8.63 -22.95 10.92
CA TYR A 308 -9.51 -21.90 11.43
C TYR A 308 -10.96 -22.14 10.98
N PRO A 309 -11.95 -21.47 11.62
CA PRO A 309 -13.34 -21.55 11.20
C PRO A 309 -13.54 -20.92 9.81
N GLU A 310 -13.60 -21.75 8.78
CA GLU A 310 -13.90 -21.33 7.41
C GLU A 310 -15.42 -21.25 7.16
N SER A 311 -15.85 -20.25 6.39
CA SER A 311 -17.25 -20.08 5.94
C SER A 311 -18.28 -19.98 7.06
N VAL A 312 -17.97 -19.23 8.12
CA VAL A 312 -18.87 -19.01 9.26
C VAL A 312 -20.02 -18.08 8.86
N GLU A 313 -21.26 -18.54 9.03
CA GLU A 313 -22.45 -17.76 8.66
C GLU A 313 -22.90 -16.80 9.78
N PHE A 314 -22.73 -15.51 9.55
CA PHE A 314 -23.23 -14.41 10.37
C PHE A 314 -24.59 -13.93 9.86
N ASN A 315 -25.51 -13.62 10.77
CA ASN A 315 -26.81 -13.02 10.46
C ASN A 315 -26.90 -11.63 11.09
N VAL A 316 -26.47 -10.61 10.36
CA VAL A 316 -26.25 -9.26 10.90
C VAL A 316 -27.41 -8.35 10.54
N GLN A 317 -28.06 -7.80 11.56
CA GLN A 317 -29.21 -6.90 11.40
C GLN A 317 -28.83 -5.41 11.41
N LYS A 318 -27.66 -5.09 11.95
CA LYS A 318 -27.20 -3.72 12.15
C LYS A 318 -26.11 -3.37 11.15
N VAL A 319 -26.10 -2.12 10.72
CA VAL A 319 -25.07 -1.56 9.87
C VAL A 319 -24.56 -0.25 10.47
N SER A 320 -23.32 0.08 10.18
CA SER A 320 -22.66 1.27 10.68
C SER A 320 -22.15 2.17 9.56
N HIS A 321 -22.28 3.48 9.78
CA HIS A 321 -21.64 4.51 8.98
C HIS A 321 -20.64 5.25 9.87
N VAL A 322 -19.39 5.33 9.44
CA VAL A 322 -18.34 5.96 10.23
C VAL A 322 -17.81 7.20 9.53
N THR A 323 -17.65 8.28 10.29
CA THR A 323 -17.20 9.57 9.82
C THR A 323 -16.27 10.28 10.80
N GLY A 324 -15.48 11.23 10.29
CA GLY A 324 -14.76 12.22 11.11
C GLY A 324 -15.65 13.39 11.52
N GLU A 325 -15.06 14.36 12.22
CA GLU A 325 -15.75 15.53 12.79
C GLU A 325 -16.53 16.34 11.74
N GLN A 326 -15.95 16.58 10.56
CA GLN A 326 -16.63 17.36 9.51
C GLN A 326 -17.89 16.66 9.01
N GLY A 327 -17.83 15.34 8.79
CA GLY A 327 -19.03 14.59 8.39
C GLY A 327 -20.04 14.44 9.52
N LEU A 328 -19.61 14.37 10.79
CA LEU A 328 -20.54 14.45 11.94
C LEU A 328 -21.34 15.75 11.89
N ARG A 329 -20.64 16.90 11.79
CA ARG A 329 -21.29 18.21 11.67
C ARG A 329 -22.20 18.28 10.46
N GLY A 330 -21.72 17.80 9.31
CA GLY A 330 -22.50 17.75 8.07
C GLY A 330 -23.79 16.93 8.22
N ILE A 331 -23.75 15.79 8.92
CA ILE A 331 -24.93 14.96 9.14
C ILE A 331 -25.97 15.68 10.01
N PHE A 332 -25.54 16.34 11.08
CA PHE A 332 -26.46 17.10 11.94
C PHE A 332 -26.99 18.37 11.27
N LEU A 333 -26.15 19.10 10.54
CA LEU A 333 -26.56 20.30 9.80
C LEU A 333 -27.59 20.00 8.71
N ASN A 334 -27.45 18.87 8.01
CA ASN A 334 -28.39 18.45 6.97
C ASN A 334 -29.57 17.63 7.52
N SER A 335 -29.60 17.34 8.83
CA SER A 335 -30.55 16.41 9.45
C SER A 335 -30.63 15.07 8.70
N GLY A 336 -29.48 14.52 8.33
CA GLY A 336 -29.42 13.32 7.51
C GLY A 336 -28.07 13.08 6.81
N PHE A 337 -28.00 11.97 6.09
CA PHE A 337 -26.78 11.52 5.41
C PHE A 337 -26.79 11.95 3.94
N ARG A 338 -25.68 12.55 3.49
CA ARG A 338 -25.53 13.09 2.14
C ARG A 338 -24.13 12.77 1.59
N GLN A 339 -24.02 12.67 0.26
CA GLN A 339 -22.72 12.61 -0.40
C GLN A 339 -21.98 13.97 -0.28
N PRO A 340 -20.70 13.99 0.14
CA PRO A 340 -19.89 15.21 0.16
C PRO A 340 -19.87 15.92 -1.20
N SER A 341 -20.07 17.24 -1.20
CA SER A 341 -20.17 18.08 -2.42
C SER A 341 -18.93 17.98 -3.33
N GLU A 342 -17.76 17.74 -2.74
CA GLU A 342 -16.47 17.60 -3.44
C GLU A 342 -16.40 16.34 -4.33
N LEU A 343 -17.28 15.36 -4.11
CA LEU A 343 -17.30 14.08 -4.82
C LEU A 343 -18.27 14.04 -5.99
N VAL A 344 -19.13 15.05 -6.13
CA VAL A 344 -20.11 15.16 -7.22
C VAL A 344 -19.41 15.50 -8.55
N ALA A 345 -18.17 16.00 -8.52
CA ALA A 345 -17.45 16.48 -9.70
C ALA A 345 -16.72 15.41 -10.53
N ASN A 346 -16.60 14.15 -10.05
CA ASN A 346 -15.70 13.14 -10.62
C ASN A 346 -16.38 11.85 -11.15
N ASP A 347 -17.69 11.86 -11.35
CA ASP A 347 -18.42 10.87 -12.18
C ASP A 347 -18.18 9.38 -11.88
N GLN A 348 -17.88 9.02 -10.63
CA GLN A 348 -17.71 7.62 -10.22
C GLN A 348 -18.55 7.31 -8.99
N ASN A 349 -19.76 6.83 -9.28
CA ASN A 349 -20.75 6.21 -8.38
C ASN A 349 -21.13 7.01 -7.12
N HIS A 350 -22.35 7.53 -7.13
CA HIS A 350 -22.92 8.26 -6.01
C HIS A 350 -23.38 7.33 -4.88
N PHE A 351 -22.44 6.88 -4.05
CA PHE A 351 -22.73 5.94 -2.96
C PHE A 351 -22.63 6.56 -1.57
N LEU A 352 -23.63 6.25 -0.73
CA LEU A 352 -23.58 6.36 0.72
C LEU A 352 -23.27 4.99 1.31
N TRP A 353 -22.07 4.86 1.89
CA TRP A 353 -21.49 3.59 2.33
C TRP A 353 -21.83 3.24 3.78
N TRP A 354 -22.10 1.97 4.01
CA TRP A 354 -22.35 1.35 5.31
C TRP A 354 -21.62 0.01 5.39
N ALA A 355 -21.08 -0.32 6.56
CA ALA A 355 -20.51 -1.63 6.85
C ALA A 355 -21.46 -2.46 7.72
N LEU A 356 -21.34 -3.79 7.71
CA LEU A 356 -22.02 -4.62 8.71
C LEU A 356 -21.49 -4.31 10.11
N SER A 357 -22.40 -4.12 11.07
CA SER A 357 -22.06 -3.86 12.47
C SER A 357 -22.24 -5.14 13.28
N VAL A 358 -21.24 -6.01 13.24
CA VAL A 358 -21.25 -7.31 13.93
C VAL A 358 -21.12 -7.11 15.45
N THR A 359 -22.06 -7.67 16.21
CA THR A 359 -22.08 -7.62 17.68
C THR A 359 -21.60 -8.93 18.30
N SER A 360 -21.34 -8.94 19.61
CA SER A 360 -21.04 -10.18 20.35
C SER A 360 -22.13 -11.23 20.19
N ASP A 361 -23.40 -10.80 20.19
CA ASP A 361 -24.55 -11.70 20.03
C ASP A 361 -24.58 -12.33 18.64
N ASP A 362 -24.19 -11.57 17.60
CA ASP A 362 -24.07 -12.08 16.24
C ASP A 362 -22.96 -13.14 16.15
N ILE A 363 -21.83 -12.92 16.86
CA ILE A 363 -20.71 -13.86 16.95
C ILE A 363 -21.14 -15.14 17.67
N SER A 364 -21.74 -15.04 18.86
CA SER A 364 -22.23 -16.21 19.61
C SER A 364 -23.30 -16.99 18.83
N SER A 365 -24.19 -16.29 18.12
CA SER A 365 -25.20 -16.93 17.28
C SER A 365 -24.58 -17.63 16.05
N ALA A 366 -23.54 -17.04 15.46
CA ALA A 366 -22.79 -17.65 14.35
C ALA A 366 -22.00 -18.88 14.81
N GLU A 367 -21.45 -18.83 16.02
CA GLU A 367 -20.75 -19.97 16.63
C GLU A 367 -21.68 -21.15 16.82
N GLU A 368 -22.88 -20.94 17.35
CA GLU A 368 -23.83 -22.03 17.54
C GLU A 368 -24.26 -22.67 16.20
N ARG A 369 -24.41 -21.86 15.13
CA ARG A 369 -24.64 -22.38 13.77
C ARG A 369 -23.45 -23.19 13.26
N PHE A 370 -22.24 -22.65 13.42
CA PHE A 370 -21.00 -23.31 13.02
C PHE A 370 -20.84 -24.67 13.72
N LEU A 371 -20.98 -24.70 15.04
CA LEU A 371 -20.88 -25.93 15.83
C LEU A 371 -22.00 -26.94 15.50
N THR A 372 -23.21 -26.46 15.23
CA THR A 372 -24.32 -27.32 14.79
C THR A 372 -24.07 -27.90 13.41
N SER A 373 -23.39 -27.17 12.51
CA SER A 373 -23.01 -27.68 11.20
C SER A 373 -21.94 -28.78 11.28
N LEU A 374 -20.96 -28.63 12.18
CA LEU A 374 -19.93 -29.64 12.44
C LEU A 374 -20.50 -30.87 13.16
N PHE A 375 -21.39 -30.63 14.13
CA PHE A 375 -21.94 -31.64 15.02
C PHE A 375 -23.47 -31.52 15.12
N PRO A 376 -24.23 -32.05 14.14
CA PRO A 376 -25.70 -31.92 14.11
C PRO A 376 -26.44 -32.61 15.26
N ARG A 377 -25.77 -33.51 16.01
CA ARG A 377 -26.35 -34.34 17.06
C ARG A 377 -25.65 -34.16 18.42
N ARG A 378 -25.30 -32.92 18.79
CA ARG A 378 -24.74 -32.63 20.12
C ARG A 378 -25.75 -32.88 21.23
N SER A 379 -25.29 -33.49 22.31
CA SER A 379 -26.03 -33.62 23.56
C SER A 379 -26.12 -32.28 24.29
N ALA A 380 -27.09 -32.14 25.20
CA ALA A 380 -27.22 -30.94 26.04
C ALA A 380 -25.97 -30.68 26.91
N ALA A 381 -25.23 -31.73 27.29
CA ALA A 381 -23.98 -31.60 28.03
C ALA A 381 -22.85 -31.03 27.14
N GLN A 382 -22.73 -31.50 25.89
CA GLN A 382 -21.77 -30.97 24.92
C GLN A 382 -22.04 -29.50 24.59
N ILE A 383 -23.31 -29.12 24.39
CA ILE A 383 -23.69 -27.71 24.15
C ILE A 383 -23.31 -26.83 25.35
N ARG A 384 -23.59 -27.28 26.58
CA ARG A 384 -23.33 -26.52 27.81
C ARG A 384 -21.84 -26.35 28.11
N ASN A 385 -21.04 -27.36 27.79
CA ASN A 385 -19.62 -27.40 28.16
C ASN A 385 -18.70 -26.88 27.05
N GLN A 386 -19.22 -26.55 25.87
CA GLN A 386 -18.43 -26.01 24.76
C GLN A 386 -17.99 -24.58 25.07
N PRO A 387 -16.67 -24.30 25.20
CA PRO A 387 -16.19 -22.93 25.36
C PRO A 387 -16.38 -22.13 24.06
N PRO A 388 -16.46 -20.79 24.15
CA PRO A 388 -16.45 -19.93 22.98
C PRO A 388 -15.12 -20.06 22.22
N VAL A 389 -15.19 -20.15 20.91
CA VAL A 389 -14.02 -20.32 20.04
C VAL A 389 -13.91 -19.21 18.98
N LEU A 390 -15.02 -18.71 18.44
CA LEU A 390 -15.03 -17.71 17.37
C LEU A 390 -14.46 -16.36 17.79
N GLU A 391 -14.53 -15.97 19.06
CA GLU A 391 -13.90 -14.74 19.55
C GLU A 391 -12.38 -14.72 19.35
N HIS A 392 -11.75 -15.90 19.29
CA HIS A 392 -10.33 -16.04 19.02
C HIS A 392 -9.96 -15.85 17.54
N PHE A 393 -10.95 -15.87 16.64
CA PHE A 393 -10.78 -15.76 15.20
C PHE A 393 -11.46 -14.51 14.60
N THR A 394 -12.36 -13.84 15.32
CA THR A 394 -13.05 -12.61 14.87
C THR A 394 -12.26 -11.35 15.20
N SER A 395 -11.01 -11.29 14.71
CA SER A 395 -10.05 -10.23 15.04
C SER A 395 -9.78 -9.23 13.91
N SER A 396 -10.42 -9.40 12.74
CA SER A 396 -10.33 -8.41 11.66
C SER A 396 -11.10 -7.13 11.98
N LYS A 397 -10.93 -6.11 11.13
CA LYS A 397 -11.60 -4.81 11.29
C LYS A 397 -13.13 -4.88 11.18
N ALA A 398 -13.67 -5.93 10.55
CA ALA A 398 -15.11 -6.14 10.45
C ALA A 398 -15.78 -6.43 11.81
N PHE A 399 -15.02 -6.90 12.80
CA PHE A 399 -15.53 -7.30 14.12
C PHE A 399 -15.06 -6.38 15.25
N LYS A 400 -14.13 -5.46 14.98
CA LYS A 400 -13.59 -4.52 15.97
C LYS A 400 -14.51 -3.32 16.17
N LYS A 401 -14.55 -2.82 17.40
CA LYS A 401 -15.22 -1.53 17.74
C LYS A 401 -14.43 -0.31 17.27
N GLU A 402 -13.12 -0.48 17.03
CA GLU A 402 -12.24 0.55 16.50
C GLU A 402 -12.57 0.83 15.03
N SER A 403 -12.45 2.09 14.63
CA SER A 403 -12.71 2.53 13.26
C SER A 403 -11.42 2.89 12.54
N SER A 404 -11.37 2.56 11.25
CA SER A 404 -10.30 3.04 10.35
C SER A 404 -10.65 4.32 9.60
N TYR A 405 -11.87 4.85 9.77
CA TYR A 405 -12.46 5.89 8.91
C TYR A 405 -12.84 7.19 9.64
N GLY A 406 -12.85 7.19 10.97
CA GLY A 406 -13.25 8.34 11.78
C GLY A 406 -13.74 7.96 13.17
N ASN A 407 -13.87 8.95 14.06
CA ASN A 407 -14.21 8.75 15.46
C ASN A 407 -15.71 8.58 15.72
N PHE A 408 -16.60 8.90 14.77
CA PHE A 408 -18.04 8.93 15.00
C PHE A 408 -18.74 7.84 14.20
N CYS A 409 -19.37 6.90 14.89
CA CYS A 409 -20.03 5.74 14.31
C CYS A 409 -21.53 5.81 14.54
N PHE A 410 -22.29 5.86 13.45
CA PHE A 410 -23.75 5.81 13.46
C PHE A 410 -24.20 4.37 13.19
N THR A 411 -24.89 3.74 14.12
CA THR A 411 -25.37 2.36 13.98
C THR A 411 -26.89 2.31 13.85
N PHE A 412 -27.40 1.74 12.76
CA PHE A 412 -28.83 1.57 12.50
C PHE A 412 -29.16 0.10 12.23
N SER A 413 -30.43 -0.28 12.42
CA SER A 413 -30.89 -1.53 11.80
C SER A 413 -30.98 -1.34 10.29
N LEU A 414 -30.55 -2.34 9.51
CA LEU A 414 -30.64 -2.29 8.06
C LEU A 414 -32.10 -2.13 7.60
N ARG A 415 -33.03 -2.78 8.32
CA ARG A 415 -34.47 -2.63 8.09
C ARG A 415 -34.93 -1.18 8.22
N GLU A 416 -34.47 -0.45 9.24
CA GLU A 416 -34.80 0.97 9.42
C GLU A 416 -34.27 1.82 8.26
N LEU A 417 -33.01 1.61 7.86
CA LEU A 417 -32.44 2.38 6.74
C LEU A 417 -33.13 2.08 5.41
N LEU A 418 -33.38 0.80 5.11
CA LEU A 418 -34.12 0.42 3.90
C LEU A 418 -35.53 0.99 3.89
N TRP A 419 -36.20 1.05 5.04
CA TRP A 419 -37.50 1.70 5.16
C TRP A 419 -37.42 3.21 4.90
N ARG A 420 -36.48 3.93 5.55
CA ARG A 420 -36.31 5.37 5.31
C ARG A 420 -35.96 5.68 3.84
N TYR A 421 -35.08 4.88 3.25
CA TYR A 421 -34.69 5.00 1.85
C TYR A 421 -35.88 4.75 0.91
N ARG A 422 -36.72 3.76 1.23
CA ARG A 422 -37.97 3.47 0.50
C ARG A 422 -38.93 4.66 0.52
N GLU A 423 -39.15 5.24 1.69
CA GLU A 423 -40.10 6.35 1.84
C GLU A 423 -39.59 7.62 1.14
N GLN A 424 -38.29 7.89 1.20
CA GLN A 424 -37.72 9.15 0.71
C GLN A 424 -37.37 9.13 -0.78
N PHE A 425 -36.91 7.99 -1.32
CA PHE A 425 -36.34 7.94 -2.67
C PHE A 425 -36.98 6.92 -3.61
N CYS A 426 -37.72 5.93 -3.09
CA CYS A 426 -38.34 4.89 -3.91
C CYS A 426 -39.84 5.10 -4.17
N GLY A 427 -40.41 6.25 -3.81
CA GLY A 427 -41.85 6.52 -3.94
C GLY A 427 -42.71 5.49 -3.19
N GLY A 428 -42.23 5.01 -2.03
CA GLY A 428 -42.92 4.00 -1.23
C GLY A 428 -42.83 2.57 -1.79
N GLN A 429 -42.06 2.32 -2.86
CA GLN A 429 -41.78 0.96 -3.35
C GLN A 429 -40.54 0.37 -2.66
N SER A 430 -40.49 -0.96 -2.53
CA SER A 430 -39.29 -1.63 -1.99
C SER A 430 -38.07 -1.35 -2.87
N SER A 431 -36.96 -0.97 -2.22
CA SER A 431 -35.66 -0.82 -2.87
C SER A 431 -35.16 -2.15 -3.44
N VAL A 432 -34.24 -2.05 -4.38
CA VAL A 432 -33.60 -3.18 -5.05
C VAL A 432 -32.20 -3.36 -4.46
N LEU A 433 -31.87 -4.60 -4.09
CA LEU A 433 -30.54 -4.99 -3.66
C LEU A 433 -29.90 -5.86 -4.75
N ARG A 434 -28.67 -5.52 -5.13
CA ARG A 434 -27.90 -6.25 -6.16
C ARG A 434 -26.47 -6.52 -5.72
N VAL A 435 -25.90 -7.60 -6.26
CA VAL A 435 -24.49 -7.96 -6.17
C VAL A 435 -23.70 -6.97 -7.02
N TYR A 436 -23.03 -6.01 -6.40
CA TYR A 436 -22.37 -4.93 -7.14
C TYR A 436 -20.96 -5.33 -7.59
N GLU A 437 -20.09 -5.71 -6.66
CA GLU A 437 -18.74 -6.15 -6.98
C GLU A 437 -18.06 -6.89 -5.82
N THR A 438 -16.97 -7.59 -6.12
CA THR A 438 -15.92 -7.98 -5.18
C THR A 438 -14.69 -7.14 -5.44
N VAL A 439 -14.09 -6.57 -4.39
CA VAL A 439 -12.80 -5.87 -4.48
C VAL A 439 -11.77 -6.57 -3.61
N LEU A 440 -10.70 -7.05 -4.23
CA LEU A 440 -9.55 -7.64 -3.54
C LEU A 440 -8.45 -6.60 -3.38
N TYR A 441 -8.33 -6.03 -2.18
CA TYR A 441 -7.16 -5.24 -1.78
C TYR A 441 -6.06 -6.13 -1.20
N LYS A 442 -4.90 -5.54 -0.89
CA LYS A 442 -3.69 -6.26 -0.46
C LYS A 442 -3.88 -7.31 0.66
N LYS A 443 -4.82 -7.17 1.59
CA LYS A 443 -5.15 -8.21 2.60
C LYS A 443 -6.63 -8.21 2.96
N GLU A 444 -7.46 -7.59 2.14
CA GLU A 444 -8.85 -7.29 2.46
C GLU A 444 -9.71 -7.63 1.24
N ILE A 445 -10.76 -8.39 1.47
CA ILE A 445 -11.76 -8.74 0.47
C ILE A 445 -13.04 -8.00 0.84
N GLN A 446 -13.50 -7.12 -0.02
CA GLN A 446 -14.74 -6.36 0.17
C GLN A 446 -15.81 -6.88 -0.79
N TYR A 447 -16.93 -7.33 -0.25
CA TYR A 447 -18.13 -7.63 -1.02
C TYR A 447 -19.10 -6.46 -0.94
N THR A 448 -19.41 -5.85 -2.08
CA THR A 448 -20.30 -4.68 -2.12
C THR A 448 -21.70 -5.10 -2.57
N VAL A 449 -22.70 -4.73 -1.79
CA VAL A 449 -24.12 -4.77 -2.14
C VAL A 449 -24.58 -3.37 -2.49
N VAL A 450 -25.15 -3.17 -3.67
CA VAL A 450 -25.77 -1.88 -4.02
C VAL A 450 -27.27 -1.91 -3.70
N VAL A 451 -27.76 -0.83 -3.08
CA VAL A 451 -29.17 -0.56 -2.83
C VAL A 451 -29.59 0.62 -3.69
N HIS A 452 -30.63 0.44 -4.50
CA HIS A 452 -31.10 1.51 -5.38
C HIS A 452 -32.63 1.49 -5.57
N PRO A 453 -33.25 2.60 -6.02
CA PRO A 453 -34.65 2.64 -6.40
C PRO A 453 -34.88 1.87 -7.71
N ARG A 454 -36.10 1.38 -7.92
CA ARG A 454 -36.43 0.58 -9.12
C ARG A 454 -36.28 1.34 -10.44
N TYR A 455 -36.40 2.67 -10.44
CA TYR A 455 -36.25 3.49 -11.65
C TYR A 455 -34.78 3.75 -12.01
N VAL A 456 -33.84 3.48 -11.10
CA VAL A 456 -32.40 3.56 -11.37
C VAL A 456 -31.96 2.25 -12.03
N ASN A 457 -31.75 2.28 -13.33
CA ASN A 457 -31.49 1.11 -14.18
C ASN A 457 -30.00 0.86 -14.46
N ILE A 458 -29.10 1.76 -14.04
CA ILE A 458 -27.64 1.64 -14.26
C ILE A 458 -27.01 0.41 -13.58
N TYR A 459 -27.75 -0.28 -12.70
CA TYR A 459 -27.31 -1.51 -12.04
C TYR A 459 -28.04 -2.75 -12.56
N ASP A 460 -28.83 -2.65 -13.63
CA ASP A 460 -29.66 -3.78 -14.07
C ASP A 460 -28.86 -4.98 -14.58
N HIS A 461 -27.62 -4.74 -15.03
CA HIS A 461 -26.65 -5.79 -15.37
C HIS A 461 -26.12 -6.56 -14.15
N CYS A 462 -26.15 -5.97 -12.96
CA CYS A 462 -25.74 -6.63 -11.72
C CYS A 462 -26.79 -7.65 -11.26
N PRO A 463 -26.43 -8.88 -10.85
CA PRO A 463 -27.37 -9.86 -10.35
C PRO A 463 -28.15 -9.38 -9.12
N ARG A 464 -29.40 -9.85 -8.96
CA ARG A 464 -30.17 -9.61 -7.73
C ARG A 464 -29.48 -10.27 -6.55
N LEU A 465 -29.45 -9.58 -5.42
CA LEU A 465 -28.90 -10.15 -4.20
C LEU A 465 -29.76 -11.35 -3.76
N PRO A 466 -29.16 -12.52 -3.50
CA PRO A 466 -29.91 -13.70 -3.11
C PRO A 466 -30.56 -13.52 -1.74
N ASN A 467 -31.72 -14.16 -1.55
CA ASN A 467 -32.41 -14.23 -0.26
C ASN A 467 -32.20 -15.56 0.48
N HIS A 468 -31.56 -16.54 -0.16
CA HIS A 468 -31.09 -17.82 0.38
C HIS A 468 -30.07 -18.43 -0.60
N GLY A 469 -29.44 -19.54 -0.21
CA GLY A 469 -28.51 -20.29 -1.07
C GLY A 469 -27.06 -20.21 -0.58
N ASP A 470 -26.13 -20.69 -1.41
CA ASP A 470 -24.75 -21.00 -1.02
C ASP A 470 -23.72 -19.90 -1.36
N GLY A 471 -24.20 -18.70 -1.72
CA GLY A 471 -23.34 -17.55 -2.03
C GLY A 471 -22.55 -17.01 -0.83
N VAL A 472 -21.79 -15.94 -1.06
CA VAL A 472 -21.00 -15.25 -0.03
C VAL A 472 -21.88 -14.48 0.95
N CYS A 473 -22.82 -13.68 0.45
CA CYS A 473 -23.78 -12.97 1.28
C CYS A 473 -25.12 -12.77 0.57
N GLY A 474 -26.14 -12.47 1.36
CA GLY A 474 -27.48 -12.18 0.87
C GLY A 474 -28.34 -11.51 1.92
N TYR A 475 -29.58 -11.19 1.57
CA TYR A 475 -30.50 -10.43 2.42
C TYR A 475 -31.82 -11.16 2.61
N ASN A 476 -32.22 -11.37 3.86
CA ASN A 476 -33.52 -11.92 4.18
C ASN A 476 -34.11 -11.27 5.43
N GLY A 477 -35.36 -10.81 5.36
CA GLY A 477 -36.14 -10.43 6.54
C GLY A 477 -35.59 -9.30 7.41
N GLY A 478 -34.70 -8.44 6.89
CA GLY A 478 -34.07 -7.36 7.67
C GLY A 478 -32.66 -7.67 8.17
N ALA A 479 -32.12 -8.85 7.85
CA ALA A 479 -30.75 -9.23 8.16
C ALA A 479 -29.96 -9.53 6.88
N MET A 480 -28.68 -9.19 6.89
CA MET A 480 -27.71 -9.71 5.94
C MET A 480 -27.17 -11.02 6.49
N TRP A 481 -27.31 -12.11 5.74
CA TRP A 481 -26.51 -13.29 6.00
C TRP A 481 -25.18 -13.15 5.26
N TRP A 482 -24.07 -13.47 5.91
CA TRP A 482 -22.72 -13.39 5.37
C TRP A 482 -21.92 -14.60 5.83
N ARG A 483 -21.45 -15.40 4.86
CA ARG A 483 -20.51 -16.50 5.11
C ARG A 483 -19.10 -15.94 5.09
N CYS A 484 -18.64 -15.51 6.25
CA CYS A 484 -17.29 -15.01 6.44
C CYS A 484 -16.30 -16.15 6.22
N GLN A 485 -15.45 -15.99 5.20
CA GLN A 485 -14.47 -17.01 4.86
C GLN A 485 -13.12 -16.76 5.52
N SER A 486 -12.85 -15.55 6.01
CA SER A 486 -11.60 -15.23 6.67
C SER A 486 -11.81 -14.16 7.77
N PRO A 487 -12.17 -14.56 9.00
CA PRO A 487 -12.59 -13.62 10.04
C PRO A 487 -11.44 -12.82 10.70
N ALA A 488 -10.18 -13.22 10.50
CA ALA A 488 -9.01 -12.61 11.13
C ALA A 488 -8.04 -11.99 10.12
N GLU A 489 -7.49 -10.81 10.45
CA GLU A 489 -6.34 -10.25 9.71
C GLU A 489 -5.03 -11.02 9.99
N ALA A 490 -4.95 -11.66 11.17
CA ALA A 490 -3.83 -12.47 11.57
C ALA A 490 -4.28 -13.61 12.51
N TYR A 491 -3.85 -14.82 12.19
CA TYR A 491 -4.14 -16.03 12.94
C TYR A 491 -3.03 -16.28 13.95
N LYS A 492 -3.37 -16.21 15.24
CA LYS A 492 -2.50 -16.54 16.38
C LYS A 492 -2.93 -17.81 17.10
N ASN A 493 -3.97 -18.43 16.58
CA ASN A 493 -4.69 -19.52 17.18
C ASN A 493 -4.98 -20.55 16.08
N GLU A 494 -5.05 -21.80 16.48
CA GLU A 494 -5.41 -22.93 15.62
C GLU A 494 -6.67 -23.59 16.18
N LEU A 495 -7.60 -23.90 15.30
CA LEU A 495 -8.84 -24.57 15.61
C LEU A 495 -8.60 -26.08 15.68
N GLN A 496 -8.88 -26.67 16.84
CA GLN A 496 -8.77 -28.11 17.06
C GLN A 496 -10.18 -28.70 17.11
N VAL A 497 -10.48 -29.61 16.17
CA VAL A 497 -11.80 -30.27 16.09
C VAL A 497 -11.66 -31.71 16.57
N ASN A 498 -12.30 -32.04 17.69
CA ASN A 498 -12.38 -33.41 18.19
C ASN A 498 -13.71 -34.03 17.77
N THR A 499 -13.68 -34.80 16.69
CA THR A 499 -14.89 -35.44 16.15
C THR A 499 -15.42 -36.57 17.03
N PHE A 500 -14.58 -37.19 17.87
CA PHE A 500 -15.01 -38.24 18.77
C PHE A 500 -15.79 -37.69 19.96
N GLU A 501 -15.31 -36.58 20.53
CA GLU A 501 -15.96 -35.90 21.65
C GLU A 501 -17.06 -34.90 21.21
N GLY A 502 -17.13 -34.59 19.91
CA GLY A 502 -18.06 -33.59 19.37
C GLY A 502 -17.78 -32.20 19.92
N SER A 503 -16.50 -31.86 20.12
CA SER A 503 -16.04 -30.63 20.74
C SER A 503 -15.03 -29.90 19.85
N VAL A 504 -14.92 -28.59 20.04
CA VAL A 504 -13.93 -27.74 19.40
C VAL A 504 -13.12 -27.02 20.47
N SER A 505 -11.82 -26.89 20.28
CA SER A 505 -10.96 -26.10 21.16
C SER A 505 -9.98 -25.24 20.35
N VAL A 506 -9.30 -24.34 21.05
CA VAL A 506 -8.37 -23.39 20.47
C VAL A 506 -7.00 -23.60 21.09
N SER A 507 -5.99 -23.80 20.25
CA SER A 507 -4.58 -23.88 20.68
C SER A 507 -3.81 -22.64 20.20
N PRO A 508 -2.87 -22.10 21.00
CA PRO A 508 -1.99 -21.03 20.54
C PRO A 508 -1.16 -21.48 19.33
N HIS A 509 -0.96 -20.58 18.38
CA HIS A 509 -0.18 -20.80 17.17
C HIS A 509 0.71 -19.59 16.88
N HIS A 510 1.78 -19.79 16.11
CA HIS A 510 2.60 -18.68 15.67
C HIS A 510 1.78 -17.72 14.80
N LYS A 511 1.99 -16.42 14.97
CA LYS A 511 1.20 -15.38 14.28
C LYS A 511 1.48 -15.42 12.79
N ILE A 512 0.45 -15.71 12.00
CA ILE A 512 0.48 -15.64 10.53
C ILE A 512 -0.49 -14.57 10.06
N TYR A 513 -0.08 -13.74 9.11
CA TYR A 513 -0.98 -12.77 8.49
C TYR A 513 -1.59 -13.37 7.23
N TYR A 514 -2.89 -13.20 7.06
CA TYR A 514 -3.61 -13.70 5.90
C TYR A 514 -4.53 -12.59 5.33
N VAL A 515 -5.58 -12.98 4.61
CA VAL A 515 -6.66 -12.06 4.20
C VAL A 515 -7.73 -11.98 5.26
N TRP A 516 -8.56 -10.95 5.21
CA TRP A 516 -9.85 -10.93 5.87
C TRP A 516 -10.92 -10.43 4.91
N ASP A 517 -12.16 -10.88 5.09
CA ASP A 517 -13.29 -10.48 4.25
C ASP A 517 -14.33 -9.68 5.04
N HIS A 518 -15.12 -8.87 4.33
CA HIS A 518 -16.26 -8.16 4.89
C HIS A 518 -17.29 -7.73 3.83
N VAL A 519 -18.47 -7.36 4.30
CA VAL A 519 -19.57 -6.89 3.44
C VAL A 519 -19.85 -5.41 3.68
N CYS A 520 -19.95 -4.68 2.57
CA CYS A 520 -20.34 -3.27 2.52
C CYS A 520 -21.68 -3.11 1.77
N ILE A 521 -22.49 -2.16 2.23
CA ILE A 521 -23.76 -1.78 1.62
C ILE A 521 -23.64 -0.34 1.12
N ALA A 522 -23.82 -0.17 -0.18
CA ALA A 522 -23.75 1.10 -0.87
C ALA A 522 -25.16 1.54 -1.30
N PHE A 523 -25.70 2.58 -0.67
CA PHE A 523 -26.95 3.18 -1.12
C PHE A 523 -26.65 4.16 -2.26
N HIS A 524 -27.32 3.99 -3.39
CA HIS A 524 -27.28 4.95 -4.48
C HIS A 524 -27.92 6.28 -4.03
N MET A 525 -27.26 7.41 -4.31
CA MET A 525 -27.69 8.74 -3.88
C MET A 525 -27.55 9.76 -5.01
N GLU A 526 -28.62 10.18 -5.68
CA GLU A 526 -28.48 11.20 -6.73
C GLU A 526 -27.92 12.53 -6.16
N PRO A 527 -27.28 13.36 -7.01
CA PRO A 527 -26.78 14.66 -6.60
C PRO A 527 -27.82 15.49 -5.83
N GLY A 528 -27.44 15.90 -4.61
CA GLY A 528 -28.29 16.70 -3.73
C GLY A 528 -29.22 15.90 -2.82
N TRP A 529 -29.29 14.57 -2.95
CA TRP A 529 -30.06 13.75 -2.01
C TRP A 529 -29.49 13.81 -0.60
N VAL A 530 -30.40 13.85 0.36
CA VAL A 530 -30.14 13.76 1.79
C VAL A 530 -31.07 12.69 2.37
N LEU A 531 -30.51 11.59 2.88
CA LEU A 531 -31.28 10.59 3.60
C LEU A 531 -31.58 11.12 5.01
N HIS A 532 -32.76 11.71 5.16
CA HIS A 532 -33.19 12.38 6.37
C HIS A 532 -33.43 11.42 7.53
N VAL A 533 -32.93 11.81 8.70
CA VAL A 533 -33.13 11.15 9.98
C VAL A 533 -33.33 12.22 11.04
N ASP A 534 -34.36 12.03 11.87
CA ASP A 534 -34.69 12.95 12.96
C ASP A 534 -33.47 13.15 13.88
N GLN A 535 -33.24 14.38 14.33
CA GLN A 535 -32.03 14.71 15.10
C GLN A 535 -31.92 13.91 16.40
N ASP A 536 -33.03 13.73 17.12
CA ASP A 536 -33.07 12.89 18.32
C ASP A 536 -32.64 11.46 18.00
N ARG A 537 -33.10 10.94 16.86
CA ARG A 537 -32.72 9.62 16.38
C ARG A 537 -31.26 9.55 15.96
N LEU A 538 -30.69 10.61 15.39
CA LEU A 538 -29.24 10.68 15.12
C LEU A 538 -28.43 10.63 16.43
N PHE A 539 -28.84 11.37 17.46
CA PHE A 539 -28.19 11.36 18.77
C PHE A 539 -28.28 10.01 19.50
N GLU A 540 -29.40 9.29 19.35
CA GLU A 540 -29.57 7.93 19.88
C GLU A 540 -28.64 6.90 19.21
N ARG A 541 -28.21 7.17 17.97
CA ARG A 541 -27.56 6.18 17.11
C ARG A 541 -26.07 6.44 16.89
N VAL A 542 -25.59 7.62 17.27
CA VAL A 542 -24.17 7.97 17.18
C VAL A 542 -23.42 7.60 18.45
N ASN A 543 -22.29 6.93 18.29
CA ASN A 543 -21.33 6.64 19.35
C ASN A 543 -19.92 7.06 18.91
N VAL A 544 -19.05 7.27 19.89
CA VAL A 544 -17.63 7.52 19.64
C VAL A 544 -16.89 6.17 19.58
N CYS A 545 -15.94 6.06 18.65
CA CYS A 545 -15.07 4.92 18.49
C CYS A 545 -13.61 5.36 18.44
N GLU A 546 -12.73 4.47 18.90
CA GLU A 546 -11.29 4.69 18.85
C GLU A 546 -10.77 4.51 17.42
N MET A 547 -9.75 5.28 17.04
CA MET A 547 -9.14 5.21 15.72
C MET A 547 -8.08 4.11 15.65
N CYS A 548 -8.28 3.14 14.76
CA CYS A 548 -7.32 2.06 14.50
C CYS A 548 -6.17 2.54 13.59
N LYS A 549 -4.92 2.29 13.99
CA LYS A 549 -3.73 2.53 13.15
C LYS A 549 -3.22 1.21 12.54
N PRO A 550 -2.81 1.17 11.26
CA PRO A 550 -2.81 2.24 10.26
C PRO A 550 -4.16 2.41 9.53
N TYR A 551 -4.43 3.64 9.07
CA TYR A 551 -5.59 4.00 8.25
C TYR A 551 -5.42 3.37 6.85
N LEU A 552 -6.25 2.39 6.50
CA LEU A 552 -6.04 1.63 5.26
C LEU A 552 -6.58 2.33 4.01
N LEU A 553 -7.57 3.23 4.12
CA LEU A 553 -8.25 3.82 2.95
C LEU A 553 -8.47 5.36 3.00
N ARG A 554 -8.43 6.00 4.17
CA ARG A 554 -8.54 7.47 4.28
C ARG A 554 -7.96 7.92 5.62
N ALA A 555 -7.05 8.89 5.62
CA ALA A 555 -6.70 9.56 6.87
C ALA A 555 -7.95 10.31 7.38
N PRO A 556 -8.29 10.24 8.67
CA PRO A 556 -9.40 11.02 9.21
C PRO A 556 -9.13 12.52 8.97
N ASP A 557 -10.17 13.28 8.63
CA ASP A 557 -10.04 14.72 8.36
C ASP A 557 -9.43 15.47 9.58
N THR A 558 -9.77 15.00 10.79
CA THR A 558 -9.12 15.37 12.05
C THR A 558 -8.93 14.10 12.88
N ASN A 559 -7.70 13.75 13.25
CA ASN A 559 -7.45 12.62 14.14
C ASN A 559 -7.70 13.04 15.60
N LEU A 560 -8.90 12.76 16.12
CA LEU A 560 -9.28 13.09 17.50
C LEU A 560 -8.90 11.95 18.44
N SER A 561 -8.48 12.29 19.66
CA SER A 561 -8.45 11.31 20.74
C SER A 561 -9.89 10.89 21.10
N LEU A 562 -10.04 9.74 21.78
CA LEU A 562 -11.36 9.28 22.24
C LEU A 562 -12.03 10.36 23.10
N HIS A 563 -11.28 10.96 24.01
CA HIS A 563 -11.76 12.02 24.90
C HIS A 563 -12.19 13.28 24.14
N ASP A 564 -11.41 13.72 23.16
CA ASP A 564 -11.77 14.90 22.35
C ASP A 564 -13.05 14.65 21.54
N ALA A 565 -13.19 13.45 20.97
CA ALA A 565 -14.37 13.09 20.20
C ALA A 565 -15.63 12.98 21.10
N GLU A 566 -15.50 12.43 22.31
CA GLU A 566 -16.57 12.44 23.32
C GLU A 566 -16.97 13.87 23.71
N SER A 567 -16.00 14.75 23.96
CA SER A 567 -16.25 16.16 24.25
C SER A 567 -17.01 16.83 23.10
N LYS A 568 -16.59 16.62 21.85
CA LYS A 568 -17.28 17.19 20.67
C LYS A 568 -18.72 16.71 20.53
N LEU A 569 -18.98 15.43 20.79
CA LEU A 569 -20.33 14.89 20.74
C LEU A 569 -21.21 15.43 21.89
N ALA A 570 -20.62 15.63 23.08
CA ALA A 570 -21.31 16.24 24.21
C ALA A 570 -21.66 17.71 23.93
N ASP A 571 -20.73 18.50 23.37
CA ASP A 571 -20.97 19.88 22.96
C ASP A 571 -22.14 19.97 21.96
N LEU A 572 -22.19 19.04 20.99
CA LEU A 572 -23.27 18.94 20.00
C LEU A 572 -24.63 18.68 20.66
N LYS A 573 -24.68 17.79 21.66
CA LYS A 573 -25.90 17.49 22.42
C LYS A 573 -26.37 18.67 23.28
N ALA A 574 -25.43 19.45 23.81
CA ALA A 574 -25.74 20.57 24.69
C ALA A 574 -26.20 21.84 23.94
N GLY A 575 -26.13 21.86 22.60
CA GLY A 575 -26.49 23.03 21.80
C GLY A 575 -25.53 24.22 21.99
N VAL A 576 -24.33 23.98 22.50
CA VAL A 576 -23.34 25.02 22.89
C VAL A 576 -22.55 25.56 21.67
N TRP A 577 -23.04 25.37 20.45
CA TRP A 577 -22.28 25.70 19.24
C TRP A 577 -22.48 27.14 18.76
N SER A 578 -21.38 27.90 18.71
CA SER A 578 -21.19 29.18 17.99
C SER A 578 -20.36 28.98 16.72
#